data_AF-A0A345NVH8-F1
#
_entry.id   AF-A0A345NVH8-F1
#
_cell.length_a   1.000
_cell.length_b   1.000
_cell.length_c   1.000
_cell.angle_alpha   90.00
_cell.angle_beta   90.00
_cell.angle_gamma   90.00
#
_symmetry.space_group_name_H-M   'P 1'
#
loop_
_entity.id
_entity.type
_entity.pdbx_description
1 polymer ?
#
loop_
_entity_poly.entity_id
_entity_poly.type
_entity_poly.pdbx_seq_one_letter_code
_entity_poly.pdbx_strand_id
1 'polypeptide(L)'
;MKRFLVLVVLFAAIVGGCSPKEVTVKEIKVEKGPSNVKNYVENSTTFKEGTGIHVIQGSDDKRYVYIDQNFLDDGKGFGEMKIITDDDSWNIHLTEDEKNDPTETYKLYKIQLDKEYEYMRVFKNGEETHFQSVGS
;
A
#
# COMPACT_ATOMS: atom_id res chain seq x y z
N MET A 1 28.65 -48.43 -6.27
CA MET A 1 27.54 -47.78 -5.54
C MET A 1 27.95 -46.51 -4.76
N LYS A 2 29.11 -45.87 -5.02
CA LYS A 2 29.52 -44.61 -4.35
C LYS A 2 29.24 -43.33 -5.17
N ARG A 3 28.95 -43.47 -6.46
CA ARG A 3 28.76 -42.33 -7.40
C ARG A 3 27.32 -41.76 -7.40
N PHE A 4 26.32 -42.57 -7.03
CA PHE A 4 24.91 -42.14 -6.99
C PHE A 4 24.56 -41.30 -5.75
N LEU A 5 25.30 -41.45 -4.65
CA LEU A 5 25.07 -40.68 -3.41
C LEU A 5 25.46 -39.20 -3.56
N VAL A 6 26.36 -38.86 -4.48
CA VAL A 6 26.82 -37.48 -4.69
C VAL A 6 25.74 -36.63 -5.39
N LEU A 7 24.91 -37.24 -6.25
CA LEU A 7 23.85 -36.55 -6.98
C LEU A 7 22.66 -36.16 -6.08
N VAL A 8 22.36 -36.95 -5.05
CA VAL A 8 21.24 -36.67 -4.12
C VAL A 8 21.55 -35.50 -3.19
N VAL A 9 22.81 -35.31 -2.81
CA VAL A 9 23.25 -34.18 -1.98
C VAL A 9 23.25 -32.86 -2.76
N LEU A 10 23.49 -32.88 -4.07
CA LEU A 10 23.46 -31.68 -4.90
C LEU A 10 22.03 -31.13 -5.13
N PHE A 11 21.02 -32.00 -5.17
CA PHE A 11 19.62 -31.59 -5.32
C PHE A 11 19.00 -31.05 -4.02
N ALA A 12 19.47 -31.51 -2.86
CA ALA A 12 18.96 -31.05 -1.56
C ALA A 12 19.35 -29.59 -1.23
N ALA A 13 20.42 -29.06 -1.84
CA ALA A 13 20.89 -27.69 -1.62
C ALA A 13 20.08 -26.62 -2.37
N ILE A 14 19.25 -27.00 -3.35
CA ILE A 14 18.52 -26.06 -4.23
C ILE A 14 17.10 -25.78 -3.70
N VAL A 15 16.64 -26.53 -2.69
CA VAL A 15 15.28 -26.37 -2.11
C VAL A 15 15.24 -25.38 -0.95
N GLY A 16 16.27 -24.54 -0.81
CA GLY A 16 16.19 -23.31 -0.01
C GLY A 16 15.29 -22.29 -0.70
N GLY A 17 14.00 -22.62 -0.82
CA GLY A 17 12.98 -21.72 -1.33
C GLY A 17 12.98 -20.47 -0.48
N CYS A 18 13.35 -19.34 -1.09
CA CYS A 18 13.09 -18.04 -0.53
C CYS A 18 11.57 -17.97 -0.34
N SER A 19 11.09 -17.91 0.90
CA SER A 19 9.67 -17.66 1.14
C SER A 19 9.30 -16.38 0.38
N PRO A 20 8.28 -16.39 -0.49
CA PRO A 20 7.89 -15.17 -1.17
C PRO A 20 7.60 -14.12 -0.11
N LYS A 21 8.20 -12.93 -0.24
CA LYS A 21 7.71 -11.78 0.51
C LYS A 21 6.24 -11.63 0.12
N GLU A 22 5.37 -11.42 1.09
CA GLU A 22 3.96 -11.13 0.83
C GLU A 22 3.73 -9.63 0.93
N VAL A 23 2.81 -9.11 0.12
CA VAL A 23 2.34 -7.74 0.30
C VAL A 23 1.61 -7.64 1.62
N THR A 24 2.00 -6.70 2.46
CA THR A 24 1.30 -6.45 3.73
C THR A 24 0.79 -5.03 3.80
N VAL A 25 -0.40 -4.90 4.39
CA VAL A 25 -1.12 -3.66 4.55
C VAL A 25 -1.46 -3.49 6.01
N LYS A 26 -1.13 -2.33 6.57
CA LYS A 26 -1.45 -2.02 7.95
C LYS A 26 -1.85 -0.56 8.09
N GLU A 27 -3.03 -0.32 8.64
CA GLU A 27 -3.41 1.01 9.10
C GLU A 27 -2.49 1.43 10.25
N ILE A 28 -1.97 2.66 10.19
CA ILE A 28 -1.06 3.22 11.18
C ILE A 28 -1.50 4.63 11.57
N LYS A 29 -1.17 5.03 12.80
CA LYS A 29 -1.26 6.42 13.20
C LYS A 29 -0.03 7.20 12.70
N VAL A 30 -0.20 8.51 12.46
CA VAL A 30 0.86 9.39 11.94
C VAL A 30 2.14 9.33 12.78
N GLU A 31 2.04 9.20 14.11
CA GLU A 31 3.19 9.17 15.01
C GLU A 31 4.09 7.93 14.80
N LYS A 32 3.53 6.87 14.20
CA LYS A 32 4.25 5.63 13.85
C LYS A 32 4.87 5.68 12.45
N GLY A 33 4.57 6.69 11.65
CA GLY A 33 5.18 6.93 10.34
C GLY A 33 6.60 7.50 10.46
N PRO A 34 7.39 7.45 9.37
CA PRO A 34 8.67 8.15 9.27
C PRO A 34 8.47 9.68 9.16
N SER A 35 9.54 10.45 9.38
CA SER A 35 9.46 11.93 9.44
C SER A 35 8.91 12.56 8.18
N ASN A 36 9.20 12.03 6.98
CA ASN A 36 8.63 12.55 5.74
C ASN A 36 7.11 12.38 5.67
N VAL A 37 6.57 11.25 6.14
CA VAL A 37 5.12 11.01 6.22
C VAL A 37 4.49 11.91 7.27
N LYS A 38 5.11 12.06 8.44
CA LYS A 38 4.62 12.98 9.49
C LYS A 38 4.53 14.42 8.96
N ASN A 39 5.63 14.91 8.41
CA ASN A 39 5.70 16.24 7.83
C ASN A 39 4.65 16.40 6.73
N TYR A 40 4.47 15.39 5.88
CA TYR A 40 3.44 15.45 4.85
C TYR A 40 2.04 15.60 5.45
N VAL A 41 1.65 14.71 6.36
CA VAL A 41 0.31 14.72 6.98
C VAL A 41 0.06 16.02 7.75
N GLU A 42 1.03 16.48 8.55
CA GLU A 42 0.92 17.71 9.33
C GLU A 42 0.75 18.95 8.44
N ASN A 43 1.47 19.01 7.30
CA ASN A 43 1.34 20.11 6.35
C ASN A 43 0.18 19.93 5.35
N SER A 44 -0.36 18.71 5.23
CA SER A 44 -1.41 18.38 4.24
C SER A 44 -2.76 19.02 4.54
N THR A 45 -3.01 19.38 5.80
CA THR A 45 -4.17 20.18 6.23
C THR A 45 -4.26 21.55 5.53
N THR A 46 -3.20 21.97 4.83
CA THR A 46 -3.13 23.22 4.06
C THR A 46 -3.42 23.04 2.58
N PHE A 47 -3.36 21.82 2.03
CA PHE A 47 -3.55 21.56 0.60
C PHE A 47 -5.01 21.22 0.31
N LYS A 48 -5.82 22.25 0.00
CA LYS A 48 -7.19 22.08 -0.52
C LYS A 48 -7.23 21.53 -1.96
N GLU A 49 -6.08 21.34 -2.60
CA GLU A 49 -5.99 20.93 -4.00
C GLU A 49 -5.42 19.52 -4.12
N GLY A 50 -6.27 18.57 -4.52
CA GLY A 50 -5.81 17.24 -4.91
C GLY A 50 -6.91 16.19 -5.02
N THR A 51 -6.50 14.98 -5.39
CA THR A 51 -7.38 13.82 -5.59
C THR A 51 -7.81 13.18 -4.27
N GLY A 52 -7.46 13.74 -3.11
CA GLY A 52 -7.78 13.20 -1.77
C GLY A 52 -7.02 11.92 -1.39
N ILE A 53 -6.39 11.22 -2.33
CA ILE A 53 -5.46 10.11 -2.06
C ILE A 53 -4.03 10.43 -2.49
N HIS A 54 -3.09 10.16 -1.59
CA HIS A 54 -1.69 10.50 -1.74
C HIS A 54 -0.79 9.33 -1.36
N VAL A 55 0.09 8.92 -2.28
CA VAL A 55 1.05 7.83 -2.06
C VAL A 55 2.43 8.42 -1.78
N ILE A 56 2.92 8.22 -0.57
CA ILE A 56 4.19 8.74 -0.09
C ILE A 56 5.24 7.64 -0.16
N GLN A 57 6.37 7.92 -0.81
CA GLN A 57 7.46 6.95 -0.92
C GLN A 57 8.20 6.78 0.42
N GLY A 58 8.35 5.52 0.84
CA GLY A 58 9.17 5.13 1.98
C GLY A 58 10.57 4.67 1.55
N SER A 59 11.28 3.97 2.44
CA SER A 59 12.52 3.28 2.09
C SER A 59 12.22 1.97 1.36
N ASP A 60 12.94 1.69 0.28
CA ASP A 60 12.85 0.45 -0.50
C ASP A 60 11.42 0.17 -0.98
N ASP A 61 10.91 -1.03 -0.70
CA ASP A 61 9.59 -1.56 -1.06
C ASP A 61 8.44 -1.01 -0.18
N LYS A 62 8.69 0.01 0.66
CA LYS A 62 7.66 0.59 1.52
C LYS A 62 6.96 1.76 0.85
N ARG A 63 5.64 1.77 0.94
CA ARG A 63 4.78 2.88 0.54
C ARG A 63 3.88 3.27 1.71
N TYR A 64 3.51 4.53 1.78
CA TYR A 64 2.51 5.02 2.71
C TYR A 64 1.38 5.64 1.93
N VAL A 65 0.14 5.32 2.26
CA VAL A 65 -1.04 5.84 1.56
C VAL A 65 -1.82 6.68 2.55
N TYR A 66 -1.85 7.98 2.31
CA TYR A 66 -2.70 8.92 3.02
C TYR A 66 -3.98 9.13 2.20
N ILE A 67 -5.13 8.99 2.86
CA ILE A 67 -6.44 9.15 2.23
C ILE A 67 -7.22 10.16 3.07
N ASP A 68 -7.50 11.29 2.46
CA ASP A 68 -8.31 12.36 3.01
C ASP A 68 -9.80 12.04 2.88
N GLN A 69 -10.60 12.52 3.83
CA GLN A 69 -12.05 12.37 3.80
C GLN A 69 -12.68 12.97 2.53
N ASN A 70 -12.06 13.99 1.92
CA ASN A 70 -12.51 14.60 0.67
C ASN A 70 -12.35 13.68 -0.56
N PHE A 71 -11.66 12.53 -0.44
CA PHE A 71 -11.65 11.51 -1.48
C PHE A 71 -12.98 10.75 -1.57
N LEU A 72 -13.71 10.69 -0.45
CA LEU A 72 -14.95 9.95 -0.34
C LEU A 72 -16.13 10.79 -0.81
N ASP A 73 -17.21 10.11 -1.19
CA ASP A 73 -18.48 10.79 -1.47
C ASP A 73 -19.08 11.40 -0.18
N ASP A 74 -19.86 12.47 -0.33
CA ASP A 74 -20.43 13.21 0.81
C ASP A 74 -21.28 12.29 1.71
N GLY A 75 -21.07 12.41 3.02
CA GLY A 75 -21.72 11.59 4.04
C GLY A 75 -21.25 10.13 4.13
N LYS A 76 -20.22 9.72 3.37
CA LYS A 76 -19.63 8.37 3.48
C LYS A 76 -18.45 8.34 4.44
N GLY A 77 -18.31 7.26 5.20
CA GLY A 77 -17.10 6.96 5.96
C GLY A 77 -16.14 6.06 5.18
N PHE A 78 -14.89 5.97 5.65
CA PHE A 78 -13.91 5.05 5.09
C PHE A 78 -14.36 3.59 5.25
N GLY A 79 -14.50 2.86 4.15
CA GLY A 79 -14.72 1.41 4.16
C GLY A 79 -13.42 0.61 4.23
N GLU A 80 -13.41 -0.55 3.58
CA GLU A 80 -12.23 -1.40 3.50
C GLU A 80 -11.22 -0.88 2.48
N MET A 81 -9.93 -1.02 2.81
CA MET A 81 -8.82 -0.89 1.87
C MET A 81 -8.14 -2.23 1.66
N LYS A 82 -7.94 -2.60 0.39
CA LYS A 82 -7.24 -3.82 -0.02
C LYS A 82 -6.17 -3.49 -1.05
N ILE A 83 -5.07 -4.23 -1.01
CA ILE A 83 -4.06 -4.22 -2.07
C ILE A 83 -4.19 -5.51 -2.85
N ILE A 84 -4.37 -5.37 -4.16
CA ILE A 84 -4.41 -6.49 -5.12
C ILE A 84 -3.21 -6.32 -6.03
N THR A 85 -2.45 -7.37 -6.25
CA THR A 85 -1.29 -7.35 -7.14
C THR A 85 -1.48 -8.27 -8.32
N ASP A 86 -0.89 -7.89 -9.44
CA ASP A 86 -0.71 -8.75 -10.61
C ASP A 86 0.78 -8.77 -11.02
N ASP A 87 1.08 -9.08 -12.27
CA ASP A 87 2.45 -9.30 -12.72
C ASP A 87 3.30 -8.02 -12.63
N ASP A 88 2.74 -6.86 -12.99
CA ASP A 88 3.46 -5.59 -13.12
C ASP A 88 2.84 -4.44 -12.30
N SER A 89 1.64 -4.63 -11.74
CA SER A 89 0.93 -3.60 -10.99
C SER A 89 0.57 -4.01 -9.57
N TRP A 90 0.52 -2.99 -8.70
CA TRP A 90 -0.13 -3.08 -7.41
C TRP A 90 -1.25 -2.05 -7.33
N ASN A 91 -2.43 -2.53 -6.94
CA ASN A 91 -3.67 -1.81 -7.08
C ASN A 91 -4.28 -1.55 -5.70
N ILE A 92 -4.58 -0.28 -5.40
CA ILE A 92 -5.27 0.12 -4.18
C ILE A 92 -6.77 0.09 -4.44
N HIS A 93 -7.49 -0.81 -3.78
CA HIS A 93 -8.95 -0.89 -3.84
C HIS A 93 -9.55 -0.32 -2.56
N LEU A 94 -10.36 0.72 -2.72
CA LEU A 94 -11.02 1.43 -1.65
C LEU A 94 -12.53 1.30 -1.80
N THR A 95 -13.18 1.04 -0.68
CA THR A 95 -14.64 1.07 -0.58
C THR A 95 -15.06 2.13 0.42
N GLU A 96 -16.28 2.63 0.24
CA GLU A 96 -16.95 3.56 1.14
C GLU A 96 -18.04 2.82 1.93
N ASP A 97 -18.34 3.29 3.15
CA ASP A 97 -19.41 2.74 3.98
C ASP A 97 -20.25 3.85 4.60
N GLU A 98 -21.58 3.80 4.44
CA GLU A 98 -22.54 4.74 5.03
C GLU A 98 -22.68 4.59 6.54
N LYS A 99 -22.30 3.43 7.09
CA LYS A 99 -22.39 3.13 8.52
C LYS A 99 -21.16 3.57 9.29
N ASN A 100 -20.05 3.82 8.58
CA ASN A 100 -18.81 4.25 9.18
C ASN A 100 -18.84 5.77 9.41
N ASP A 101 -18.15 6.20 10.46
CA ASP A 101 -18.17 7.57 10.93
C ASP A 101 -17.49 8.51 9.90
N PRO A 102 -18.22 9.48 9.31
CA PRO A 102 -17.64 10.44 8.39
C PRO A 102 -16.86 11.56 9.09
N THR A 103 -16.72 11.52 10.43
CA THR A 103 -15.94 12.51 11.19
C THR A 103 -14.44 12.23 11.19
N GLU A 104 -14.02 11.02 10.79
CA GLU A 104 -12.61 10.75 10.54
C GLU A 104 -12.12 11.63 9.39
N THR A 105 -11.06 12.42 9.62
CA THR A 105 -10.57 13.37 8.61
C THR A 105 -9.62 12.72 7.60
N TYR A 106 -8.96 11.62 7.99
CA TYR A 106 -8.07 10.87 7.12
C TYR A 106 -7.82 9.44 7.64
N LYS A 107 -7.33 8.57 6.74
CA LYS A 107 -6.66 7.31 7.09
C LYS A 107 -5.25 7.24 6.51
N LEU A 108 -4.36 6.57 7.25
CA LEU A 108 -2.98 6.37 6.86
C LEU A 108 -2.64 4.88 6.91
N TYR A 109 -2.13 4.37 5.79
CA TYR A 109 -1.74 2.98 5.66
C TYR A 109 -0.25 2.86 5.34
N LYS A 110 0.38 1.88 5.95
CA LYS A 110 1.71 1.40 5.58
C LYS A 110 1.56 0.16 4.71
N ILE A 111 2.16 0.19 3.54
CA ILE A 111 2.21 -0.90 2.59
C ILE A 111 3.65 -1.36 2.47
N GLN A 112 3.86 -2.66 2.61
CA GLN A 112 5.12 -3.32 2.29
C GLN A 112 4.88 -4.13 1.03
N LEU A 113 5.49 -3.72 -0.07
CA LEU A 113 5.48 -4.48 -1.31
C LEU A 113 6.46 -5.66 -1.19
N ASP A 114 6.17 -6.70 -1.95
CA ASP A 114 6.95 -7.93 -2.07
C ASP A 114 8.04 -7.85 -3.15
N LYS A 115 7.78 -7.05 -4.19
CA LYS A 115 8.69 -6.72 -5.28
C LYS A 115 8.49 -5.27 -5.71
N GLU A 116 9.35 -4.80 -6.60
CA GLU A 116 9.11 -3.57 -7.34
C GLU A 116 8.07 -3.82 -8.43
N TYR A 117 7.14 -2.88 -8.58
CA TYR A 117 6.06 -2.91 -9.57
C TYR A 117 6.22 -1.72 -10.50
N GLU A 118 5.91 -1.92 -11.78
CA GLU A 118 5.99 -0.88 -12.81
C GLU A 118 4.81 0.09 -12.71
N TYR A 119 3.63 -0.44 -12.39
CA TYR A 119 2.39 0.32 -12.36
C TYR A 119 1.76 0.36 -10.97
N MET A 120 1.05 1.45 -10.71
CA MET A 120 0.14 1.59 -9.58
C MET A 120 -1.17 2.15 -10.09
N ARG A 121 -2.28 1.57 -9.63
CA ARG A 121 -3.63 2.08 -9.90
C ARG A 121 -4.43 2.19 -8.61
N VAL A 122 -5.42 3.08 -8.63
CA VAL A 122 -6.33 3.30 -7.51
C VAL A 122 -7.75 3.10 -8.00
N PHE A 123 -8.53 2.32 -7.26
CA PHE A 123 -9.93 2.04 -7.53
C PHE A 123 -10.78 2.48 -6.34
N LYS A 124 -11.81 3.30 -6.59
CA LYS A 124 -12.83 3.69 -5.61
C LYS A 124 -14.14 3.01 -5.97
N ASN A 125 -14.70 2.21 -5.05
CA ASN A 125 -15.93 1.44 -5.26
C ASN A 125 -15.93 0.58 -6.56
N GLY A 126 -14.75 0.12 -6.99
CA GLY A 126 -14.57 -0.69 -8.20
C GLY A 126 -14.25 0.09 -9.47
N GLU A 127 -14.27 1.42 -9.45
CA GLU A 127 -13.94 2.27 -10.60
C GLU A 127 -12.54 2.87 -10.46
N GLU A 128 -11.74 2.83 -11.54
CA GLU A 128 -10.39 3.40 -11.54
C GLU A 128 -10.44 4.93 -11.41
N THR A 129 -9.55 5.49 -10.60
CA THR A 129 -9.49 6.93 -10.32
C THR A 129 -8.05 7.43 -10.19
N HIS A 130 -7.90 8.76 -10.13
CA HIS A 130 -6.62 9.42 -10.04
C HIS A 130 -6.10 9.48 -8.61
N PHE A 131 -4.78 9.53 -8.48
CA PHE A 131 -4.07 9.70 -7.21
C PHE A 131 -2.92 10.68 -7.38
N GLN A 132 -2.42 11.19 -6.26
CA GLN A 132 -1.20 11.97 -6.23
C GLN A 132 -0.05 11.16 -5.66
N SER A 133 1.11 11.20 -6.32
CA SER A 133 2.35 10.64 -5.78
C SER A 133 3.14 11.74 -5.07
N VAL A 134 3.69 11.41 -3.92
CA VAL A 134 4.50 12.29 -3.06
C VAL A 134 5.82 11.58 -2.78
N GLY A 135 6.80 11.78 -3.65
CA GLY A 135 8.07 11.08 -3.51
C GLY A 135 9.01 11.39 -4.67
N SER A 136 10.25 11.63 -4.28
CA SER A 136 11.44 12.09 -5.05
C SER A 136 11.20 13.21 -6.04
#